data_AF-A0A1N6KDD4-F1
#
_entry.id   AF-A0A1N6KDD4-F1
#
_cell.length_a   1.000
_cell.length_b   1.000
_cell.length_c   1.000
_cell.angle_alpha   90.00
_cell.angle_beta   90.00
_cell.angle_gamma   90.00
#
_symmetry.space_group_name_H-M   'P 1'
#
loop_
_entity.id
_entity.type
_entity.pdbx_description
1 polymer ?
#
loop_
_entity_poly.entity_id
_entity_poly.type
_entity_poly.pdbx_seq_one_letter_code
_entity_poly.pdbx_strand_id
1 'polypeptide(L)'
;MGQKILFVSSNPTDTQPLRLDKEVREIEEGLRRSNKRDQFNLIKVFAARIEDLRRSLLDHSPQIVHFSGHGDGADGIVLENSDGQARQIPNDALADLFRLCSDHLECVILNACYSDMQATQICEYIPYVVGMSASVSDDAATEFAVAFYDALGAGKSIEVAYQFGRNAIALKGIPEHLTPVLKIKELSVADKLRLKLGRGPADNIVSDVSILESDFSSWHRGDDTVVRYSARKEDDGIRMSYRLSYLDLFHAGGPIAQLSYLSPTFCPFQWDFPTLDFKVLNNSPKTLFLTEVIFDIVESRPDYQPLFTVKRDVQQRYAGELLLVNEGWCDLVDLTISFNLLPGEISESIVPDSPYRHSIFLPQLSDQAQIDITQAFEQEGVNIAGLISLSNGQWEDKETFVIQSTDGSSEKISSTALEAREKQYLDRFSDNVGTLGGEISFASASAPREFRSVKFLLLFI
;
A
#
# COMPACT_ATOMS: atom_id res chain seq x y z
N MET A 1 -5.06 -27.72 14.73
CA MET A 1 -4.20 -28.92 14.71
C MET A 1 -2.75 -28.47 14.79
N GLY A 2 -1.84 -29.33 15.22
CA GLY A 2 -0.41 -29.05 15.21
C GLY A 2 0.20 -29.10 13.81
N GLN A 3 1.38 -28.51 13.64
CA GLN A 3 2.23 -28.57 12.46
C GLN A 3 2.53 -30.04 12.10
N LYS A 4 2.25 -30.43 10.86
CA LYS A 4 2.46 -31.79 10.37
C LYS A 4 3.88 -31.95 9.86
N ILE A 5 4.57 -32.95 10.37
CA ILE A 5 5.89 -33.39 9.92
C ILE A 5 5.68 -34.71 9.19
N LEU A 6 5.99 -34.74 7.90
CA LEU A 6 6.02 -35.97 7.12
C LEU A 6 7.44 -36.52 7.12
N PHE A 7 7.67 -37.57 7.90
CA PHE A 7 8.91 -38.33 7.89
C PHE A 7 8.81 -39.45 6.84
N VAL A 8 9.70 -39.40 5.85
CA VAL A 8 9.77 -40.34 4.73
C VAL A 8 11.11 -41.03 4.79
N SER A 9 11.10 -42.35 4.83
CA SER A 9 12.32 -43.14 4.87
C SER A 9 12.36 -44.20 3.78
N SER A 10 13.53 -44.40 3.19
CA SER A 10 13.78 -45.39 2.14
C SER A 10 14.98 -46.25 2.50
N ASN A 11 14.82 -47.56 2.44
CA ASN A 11 15.86 -48.53 2.78
C ASN A 11 15.82 -49.71 1.79
N PRO A 12 16.20 -49.48 0.51
CA PRO A 12 16.08 -50.49 -0.52
C PRO A 12 16.87 -51.77 -0.20
N THR A 13 16.36 -52.90 -0.66
CA THR A 13 16.90 -54.23 -0.32
C THR A 13 18.29 -54.50 -0.89
N ASP A 14 18.71 -53.74 -1.90
CA ASP A 14 20.01 -53.83 -2.58
C ASP A 14 21.04 -52.80 -2.08
N THR A 15 20.74 -52.05 -1.01
CA THR A 15 21.69 -51.12 -0.36
C THR A 15 22.11 -51.58 1.03
N GLN A 16 23.05 -50.86 1.66
CA GLN A 16 23.45 -51.14 3.05
C GLN A 16 22.31 -50.75 4.00
N PRO A 17 21.81 -51.64 4.86
CA PRO A 17 20.68 -51.32 5.74
C PRO A 17 20.98 -50.16 6.69
N LEU A 18 20.15 -49.10 6.62
CA LEU A 18 20.20 -47.98 7.55
C LEU A 18 19.30 -48.19 8.77
N ARG A 19 19.69 -47.65 9.92
CA ARG A 19 18.89 -47.69 11.17
C ARG A 19 17.86 -46.56 11.26
N LEU A 20 17.03 -46.40 10.23
CA LEU A 20 16.03 -45.33 10.11
C LEU A 20 14.93 -45.43 11.18
N ASP A 21 14.70 -46.63 11.71
CA ASP A 21 13.84 -46.92 12.85
C ASP A 21 14.29 -46.23 14.15
N LYS A 22 15.61 -46.12 14.34
CA LYS A 22 16.20 -45.44 15.49
C LYS A 22 15.98 -43.93 15.37
N GLU A 23 16.25 -43.35 14.21
CA GLU A 23 16.09 -41.91 13.98
C GLU A 23 14.66 -41.43 14.24
N VAL A 24 13.67 -42.06 13.60
CA VAL A 24 12.25 -41.67 13.78
C VAL A 24 11.79 -41.80 15.22
N ARG A 25 12.27 -42.83 15.94
CA ARG A 25 11.93 -43.05 17.35
C ARG A 25 12.49 -41.94 18.23
N GLU A 26 13.75 -41.56 18.03
CA GLU A 26 14.37 -40.50 18.82
C GLU A 26 13.71 -39.13 18.54
N ILE A 27 13.34 -38.86 17.29
CA ILE A 27 12.56 -37.66 16.92
C ILE A 27 11.20 -37.67 17.63
N GLU A 28 10.48 -38.79 17.62
CA GLU A 28 9.19 -38.94 18.29
C GLU A 28 9.32 -38.75 19.81
N GLU A 29 10.39 -39.28 20.42
CA GLU A 29 10.68 -39.07 21.84
C GLU A 29 10.99 -37.60 22.17
N GLY A 30 11.79 -36.91 21.35
CA GLY A 30 12.11 -35.49 21.50
C GLY A 30 10.87 -34.59 21.39
N LEU A 31 10.07 -34.78 20.33
CA LEU A 31 8.82 -34.05 20.14
C LEU A 31 7.83 -34.29 21.29
N ARG A 32 7.72 -35.53 21.80
CA ARG A 32 6.84 -35.88 22.92
C ARG A 32 7.25 -35.21 24.24
N ARG A 33 8.56 -35.02 24.47
CA ARG A 33 9.10 -34.38 25.67
C ARG A 33 9.06 -32.85 25.58
N SER A 34 8.83 -32.29 24.40
CA SER A 34 8.80 -30.85 24.19
C SER A 34 7.62 -30.15 24.89
N ASN A 35 7.84 -28.89 25.30
CA ASN A 35 6.82 -28.06 25.93
C ASN A 35 5.63 -27.77 24.99
N LYS A 36 5.79 -27.97 23.68
CA LYS A 36 4.78 -27.74 22.65
C LYS A 36 4.36 -29.04 21.94
N ARG A 37 4.45 -30.20 22.62
CA ARG A 37 4.15 -31.51 22.02
C ARG A 37 2.83 -31.61 21.26
N ASP A 38 1.77 -30.92 21.72
CA ASP A 38 0.44 -30.95 21.09
C ASP A 38 0.37 -30.10 19.80
N GLN A 39 1.47 -29.41 19.46
CA GLN A 39 1.62 -28.58 18.26
C GLN A 39 2.31 -29.33 17.12
N PHE A 40 2.67 -30.60 17.26
CA PHE A 40 3.29 -31.37 16.18
C PHE A 40 2.55 -32.68 15.94
N ASN A 41 2.41 -33.07 14.66
CA ASN A 41 1.90 -34.37 14.25
C ASN A 41 2.93 -35.04 13.33
N LEU A 42 3.58 -36.10 13.82
CA LEU A 42 4.59 -36.84 13.07
C LEU A 42 3.93 -37.99 12.28
N ILE A 43 3.90 -37.85 10.97
CA ILE A 43 3.40 -38.83 10.01
C ILE A 43 4.61 -39.61 9.48
N LYS A 44 4.54 -40.94 9.50
CA LYS A 44 5.68 -41.82 9.26
C LYS A 44 5.41 -42.70 8.04
N VAL A 45 6.25 -42.59 7.01
CA VAL A 45 6.17 -43.38 5.77
C VAL A 45 7.49 -44.14 5.60
N PHE A 46 7.44 -45.44 5.85
CA PHE A 46 8.58 -46.34 5.73
C PHE A 46 8.60 -47.04 4.37
N ALA A 47 9.79 -47.52 3.95
CA ALA A 47 9.98 -48.21 2.68
C ALA A 47 9.36 -47.44 1.50
N ALA A 48 9.59 -46.12 1.48
CA ALA A 48 8.85 -45.22 0.63
C ALA A 48 9.24 -45.41 -0.84
N ARG A 49 8.22 -45.60 -1.69
CA ARG A 49 8.34 -45.45 -3.14
C ARG A 49 7.95 -44.03 -3.55
N ILE A 50 8.24 -43.68 -4.80
CA ILE A 50 7.91 -42.35 -5.34
C ILE A 50 6.41 -42.06 -5.29
N GLU A 51 5.57 -43.07 -5.52
CA GLU A 51 4.11 -42.91 -5.44
C GLU A 51 3.65 -42.65 -4.01
N ASP A 52 4.33 -43.24 -3.03
CA ASP A 52 4.00 -43.10 -1.61
C ASP A 52 4.39 -41.69 -1.13
N LEU A 53 5.57 -41.17 -1.50
CA LEU A 53 5.95 -39.77 -1.25
C LEU A 53 4.91 -38.79 -1.83
N ARG A 54 4.56 -38.95 -3.11
CA ARG A 54 3.58 -38.07 -3.78
C ARG A 54 2.21 -38.14 -3.12
N ARG A 55 1.71 -39.34 -2.80
CA ARG A 55 0.41 -39.52 -2.13
C ARG A 55 0.41 -38.91 -0.74
N SER A 56 1.46 -39.14 0.05
CA SER A 56 1.54 -38.59 1.41
C SER A 56 1.62 -37.06 1.43
N LEU A 57 2.26 -36.43 0.44
CA LEU A 57 2.22 -34.97 0.29
C LEU A 57 0.77 -34.48 0.05
N LEU A 58 0.03 -35.15 -0.82
CA LEU A 58 -1.37 -34.82 -1.14
C LEU A 58 -2.33 -35.10 0.02
N ASP A 59 -2.21 -36.26 0.66
CA ASP A 59 -3.14 -36.74 1.69
C ASP A 59 -3.00 -35.98 3.01
N HIS A 60 -1.81 -35.42 3.27
CA HIS A 60 -1.49 -34.84 4.57
C HIS A 60 -1.19 -33.36 4.56
N SER A 61 -0.78 -32.79 3.42
CA SER A 61 -0.36 -31.38 3.29
C SER A 61 0.59 -30.94 4.42
N PRO A 62 1.78 -31.57 4.55
CA PRO A 62 2.70 -31.33 5.66
C PRO A 62 3.42 -29.98 5.56
N GLN A 63 3.69 -29.34 6.70
CA GLN A 63 4.51 -28.13 6.74
C GLN A 63 6.00 -28.44 6.73
N ILE A 64 6.40 -29.63 7.21
CA ILE A 64 7.79 -30.08 7.21
C ILE A 64 7.86 -31.45 6.57
N VAL A 65 8.79 -31.63 5.63
CA VAL A 65 9.15 -32.96 5.10
C VAL A 65 10.56 -33.29 5.57
N HIS A 66 10.71 -34.45 6.17
CA HIS A 66 12.01 -35.02 6.52
C HIS A 66 12.19 -36.28 5.72
N PHE A 67 13.13 -36.26 4.78
CA PHE A 67 13.57 -37.43 4.07
C PHE A 67 14.83 -38.00 4.74
N SER A 68 14.83 -39.30 5.04
CA SER A 68 15.99 -40.02 5.53
C SER A 68 16.25 -41.30 4.72
N GLY A 69 17.44 -41.46 4.19
CA GLY A 69 17.77 -42.59 3.33
C GLY A 69 19.09 -42.42 2.60
N HIS A 70 19.32 -43.26 1.60
CA HIS A 70 20.52 -43.17 0.79
C HIS A 70 20.49 -41.97 -0.18
N GLY A 71 21.67 -41.41 -0.42
CA GLY A 71 21.94 -40.46 -1.48
C GLY A 71 23.22 -40.86 -2.21
N ASP A 72 23.25 -40.64 -3.53
CA ASP A 72 24.36 -41.04 -4.38
C ASP A 72 24.90 -39.86 -5.20
N GLY A 73 25.44 -38.85 -4.50
CA GLY A 73 26.19 -37.76 -5.15
C GLY A 73 25.39 -37.01 -6.22
N ALA A 74 25.81 -37.15 -7.47
CA ALA A 74 25.23 -36.49 -8.64
C ALA A 74 23.77 -36.87 -8.92
N ASP A 75 23.37 -38.09 -8.52
CA ASP A 75 22.13 -38.71 -8.96
C ASP A 75 21.01 -38.67 -7.91
N GLY A 76 21.27 -38.01 -6.78
CA GLY A 76 20.25 -37.58 -5.81
C GLY A 76 19.72 -38.63 -4.86
N ILE A 77 18.46 -38.44 -4.45
CA ILE A 77 17.80 -39.23 -3.40
C ILE A 77 17.33 -40.58 -3.96
N VAL A 78 17.52 -41.63 -3.18
CA VAL A 78 17.12 -43.00 -3.53
C VAL A 78 15.84 -43.42 -2.81
N LEU A 79 14.81 -43.77 -3.57
CA LEU A 79 13.56 -44.41 -3.10
C LEU A 79 13.48 -45.86 -3.54
N GLU A 80 12.46 -46.59 -3.09
CA GLU A 80 12.17 -47.94 -3.57
C GLU A 80 11.39 -47.92 -4.89
N ASN A 81 11.65 -48.92 -5.75
CA ASN A 81 10.76 -49.28 -6.85
C ASN A 81 9.73 -50.34 -6.42
N SER A 82 8.95 -50.86 -7.37
CA SER A 82 7.95 -51.92 -7.11
C SER A 82 8.53 -53.22 -6.57
N ASP A 83 9.82 -53.46 -6.82
CA ASP A 83 10.55 -54.66 -6.42
C ASP A 83 11.35 -54.46 -5.11
N GLY A 84 11.21 -53.29 -4.47
CA GLY A 84 11.95 -52.95 -3.24
C GLY A 84 13.43 -52.65 -3.47
N GLN A 85 13.84 -52.39 -4.71
CA GLN A 85 15.21 -52.04 -5.09
C GLN A 85 15.38 -50.52 -5.23
N ALA A 86 16.63 -50.08 -5.19
CA ALA A 86 17.01 -48.69 -5.29
C ALA A 86 16.54 -48.07 -6.62
N ARG A 87 15.87 -46.93 -6.51
CA ARG A 87 15.48 -46.09 -7.62
C ARG A 87 15.85 -44.65 -7.33
N GLN A 88 16.74 -44.11 -8.14
CA GLN A 88 17.11 -42.70 -8.12
C GLN A 88 15.95 -41.85 -8.65
N ILE A 89 15.77 -40.68 -8.04
CA ILE A 89 14.82 -39.67 -8.51
C ILE A 89 15.59 -38.55 -9.21
N PRO A 90 15.19 -38.17 -10.43
CA PRO A 90 15.73 -36.98 -11.08
C PRO A 90 15.55 -35.73 -10.21
N ASN A 91 16.61 -34.93 -10.08
CA ASN A 91 16.64 -33.77 -9.16
C ASN A 91 15.60 -32.71 -9.56
N ASP A 92 15.40 -32.49 -10.86
CA ASP A 92 14.40 -31.59 -11.42
C ASP A 92 12.97 -32.03 -11.09
N ALA A 93 12.67 -33.33 -11.27
CA ALA A 93 11.37 -33.90 -10.94
C ALA A 93 11.05 -33.81 -9.44
N LEU A 94 12.06 -33.98 -8.58
CA LEU A 94 11.91 -33.83 -7.14
C LEU A 94 11.64 -32.36 -6.74
N ALA A 95 12.39 -31.42 -7.31
CA ALA A 95 12.17 -29.99 -7.08
C ALA A 95 10.78 -29.55 -7.56
N ASP A 96 10.34 -30.02 -8.73
CA ASP A 96 8.99 -29.76 -9.26
C ASP A 96 7.90 -30.33 -8.36
N LEU A 97 8.09 -31.53 -7.80
CA LEU A 97 7.13 -32.10 -6.84
C LEU A 97 6.98 -31.20 -5.60
N PHE A 98 8.09 -30.72 -5.04
CA PHE A 98 8.03 -29.81 -3.89
C PHE A 98 7.47 -28.43 -4.25
N ARG A 99 7.74 -27.93 -5.47
CA ARG A 99 7.12 -26.70 -5.99
C ARG A 99 5.61 -26.78 -6.02
N LEU A 100 5.03 -27.94 -6.36
CA LEU A 100 3.57 -28.14 -6.34
C LEU A 100 2.97 -28.07 -4.92
N CYS A 101 3.81 -28.14 -3.88
CA CYS A 101 3.41 -28.09 -2.48
C CYS A 101 3.89 -26.80 -1.77
N SER A 102 4.39 -25.80 -2.51
CA SER A 102 5.02 -24.60 -1.93
C SER A 102 4.05 -23.70 -1.16
N ASP A 103 2.76 -23.86 -1.36
CA ASP A 103 1.68 -23.14 -0.69
C ASP A 103 1.57 -23.48 0.81
N HIS A 104 1.93 -24.71 1.20
CA HIS A 104 1.82 -25.18 2.58
C HIS A 104 3.15 -25.68 3.18
N LEU A 105 4.11 -26.10 2.35
CA LEU A 105 5.40 -26.59 2.83
C LEU A 105 6.31 -25.42 3.25
N GLU A 106 6.96 -25.56 4.40
CA GLU A 106 7.81 -24.53 5.02
C GLU A 106 9.27 -24.97 5.09
N CYS A 107 9.50 -26.25 5.38
CA CYS A 107 10.84 -26.80 5.56
C CYS A 107 10.98 -28.19 4.93
N VAL A 108 12.11 -28.43 4.24
CA VAL A 108 12.51 -29.75 3.77
C VAL A 108 13.88 -30.10 4.38
N ILE A 109 13.99 -31.29 4.97
CA ILE A 109 15.25 -31.83 5.50
C ILE A 109 15.59 -33.07 4.68
N LEU A 110 16.75 -33.08 4.04
CA LEU A 110 17.25 -34.18 3.22
C LEU A 110 18.43 -34.86 3.92
N ASN A 111 18.14 -35.75 4.86
CA ASN A 111 19.13 -36.60 5.52
C ASN A 111 19.55 -37.75 4.59
N ALA A 112 20.30 -37.40 3.54
CA ALA A 112 20.88 -38.32 2.56
C ALA A 112 22.23 -37.77 2.10
N CYS A 113 23.21 -38.63 1.85
CA CYS A 113 24.55 -38.21 1.44
C CYS A 113 24.51 -37.33 0.17
N TYR A 114 25.27 -36.23 0.16
CA TYR A 114 25.40 -35.30 -0.98
C TYR A 114 24.06 -34.70 -1.48
N SER A 115 23.08 -34.53 -0.58
CA SER A 115 21.76 -33.98 -0.91
C SER A 115 21.72 -32.45 -1.08
N ASP A 116 22.86 -31.76 -1.01
CA ASP A 116 22.94 -30.29 -1.08
C ASP A 116 22.62 -29.70 -2.46
N MET A 117 22.84 -30.48 -3.53
CA MET A 117 22.43 -30.09 -4.88
C MET A 117 20.91 -30.03 -5.02
N GLN A 118 20.20 -31.06 -4.52
CA GLN A 118 18.73 -31.10 -4.50
C GLN A 118 18.19 -30.03 -3.58
N ALA A 119 18.85 -29.82 -2.42
CA ALA A 119 18.48 -28.76 -1.50
C ALA A 119 18.51 -27.37 -2.17
N THR A 120 19.50 -27.14 -3.04
CA THR A 120 19.63 -25.87 -3.77
C THR A 120 18.46 -25.65 -4.74
N GLN A 121 18.04 -26.68 -5.50
CA GLN A 121 16.91 -26.57 -6.43
C GLN A 121 15.56 -26.46 -5.70
N ILE A 122 15.36 -27.22 -4.62
CA ILE A 122 14.13 -27.14 -3.83
C ILE A 122 13.99 -25.76 -3.14
N CYS A 123 15.11 -25.16 -2.74
CA CYS A 123 15.15 -23.84 -2.11
C CYS A 123 14.69 -22.71 -3.02
N GLU A 124 14.59 -22.91 -4.34
CA GLU A 124 13.94 -21.94 -5.23
C GLU A 124 12.45 -21.78 -4.89
N TYR A 125 11.83 -22.82 -4.33
CA TYR A 125 10.40 -22.86 -4.07
C TYR A 125 10.07 -22.86 -2.58
N ILE A 126 10.83 -23.60 -1.76
CA ILE A 126 10.56 -23.81 -0.35
C ILE A 126 11.42 -22.88 0.52
N PRO A 127 10.84 -22.23 1.55
CA PRO A 127 11.56 -21.27 2.40
C PRO A 127 12.87 -21.77 3.01
N TYR A 128 12.85 -22.98 3.56
CA TYR A 128 14.00 -23.57 4.25
C TYR A 128 14.27 -24.97 3.74
N VAL A 129 15.52 -25.23 3.35
CA VAL A 129 15.93 -26.57 2.93
C VAL A 129 17.27 -26.93 3.56
N VAL A 130 17.34 -28.05 4.27
CA VAL A 130 18.59 -28.59 4.80
C VAL A 130 19.01 -29.76 3.92
N GLY A 131 20.22 -29.71 3.38
CA GLY A 131 20.86 -30.82 2.67
C GLY A 131 22.23 -31.16 3.25
N MET A 132 22.80 -32.29 2.84
CA MET A 132 24.11 -32.77 3.27
C MET A 132 25.13 -32.51 2.16
N SER A 133 26.18 -31.73 2.47
CA SER A 133 27.23 -31.38 1.50
C SER A 133 28.25 -32.49 1.22
N ALA A 134 28.20 -33.57 2.00
CA ALA A 134 29.11 -34.70 1.93
C ALA A 134 28.40 -35.99 2.38
N SER A 135 29.15 -37.09 2.43
CA SER A 135 28.70 -38.29 3.14
C SER A 135 28.44 -37.97 4.61
N VAL A 136 27.32 -38.48 5.14
CA VAL A 136 26.93 -38.32 6.54
C VAL A 136 26.78 -39.70 7.17
N SER A 137 27.26 -39.87 8.41
CA SER A 137 27.06 -41.12 9.16
C SER A 137 25.66 -41.20 9.75
N ASP A 138 25.14 -42.41 9.97
CA ASP A 138 23.85 -42.62 10.64
C ASP A 138 23.78 -41.91 12.00
N ASP A 139 24.88 -41.92 12.76
CA ASP A 139 24.94 -41.27 14.06
C ASP A 139 24.91 -39.73 13.94
N ALA A 140 25.59 -39.13 12.95
CA ALA A 140 25.50 -37.69 12.69
C ALA A 140 24.12 -37.26 12.20
N ALA A 141 23.52 -38.01 11.27
CA ALA A 141 22.18 -37.73 10.74
C ALA A 141 21.12 -37.80 11.84
N THR A 142 21.17 -38.87 12.65
CA THR A 142 20.29 -39.05 13.82
C THR A 142 20.47 -37.90 14.81
N GLU A 143 21.72 -37.56 15.17
CA GLU A 143 21.99 -36.52 16.16
C GLU A 143 21.51 -35.14 15.69
N PHE A 144 21.72 -34.82 14.41
CA PHE A 144 21.21 -33.60 13.81
C PHE A 144 19.68 -33.54 13.91
N ALA A 145 18.99 -34.60 13.49
CA ALA A 145 17.53 -34.64 13.43
C ALA A 145 16.91 -34.48 14.83
N VAL A 146 17.42 -35.20 15.82
CA VAL A 146 16.93 -35.15 17.21
C VAL A 146 17.07 -33.73 17.77
N ALA A 147 18.26 -33.14 17.70
CA ALA A 147 18.48 -31.81 18.25
C ALA A 147 17.74 -30.71 17.47
N PHE A 148 17.55 -30.89 16.17
CA PHE A 148 16.71 -30.00 15.35
C PHE A 148 15.26 -30.02 15.86
N TYR A 149 14.65 -31.19 16.01
CA TYR A 149 13.26 -31.30 16.46
C TYR A 149 13.08 -30.98 17.94
N ASP A 150 14.08 -31.19 18.80
CA ASP A 150 14.08 -30.72 20.19
C ASP A 150 14.00 -29.19 20.24
N ALA A 151 14.83 -28.50 19.46
CA ALA A 151 14.84 -27.04 19.39
C ALA A 151 13.53 -26.50 18.77
N LEU A 152 13.03 -27.14 17.71
CA LEU A 152 11.75 -26.77 17.10
C LEU A 152 10.59 -26.99 18.08
N GLY A 153 10.58 -28.12 18.79
CA GLY A 153 9.62 -28.43 19.86
C GLY A 153 9.70 -27.46 21.04
N ALA A 154 10.87 -26.88 21.31
CA ALA A 154 11.06 -25.80 22.26
C ALA A 154 10.59 -24.43 21.74
N GLY A 155 10.06 -24.37 20.50
CA GLY A 155 9.52 -23.15 19.88
C GLY A 155 10.59 -22.25 19.27
N LYS A 156 11.77 -22.77 18.92
CA LYS A 156 12.79 -22.04 18.17
C LYS A 156 12.44 -22.00 16.68
N SER A 157 12.98 -21.02 15.97
CA SER A 157 12.84 -20.95 14.50
C SER A 157 13.64 -22.07 13.82
N ILE A 158 13.36 -22.32 12.55
CA ILE A 158 14.06 -23.34 11.75
C ILE A 158 15.57 -23.08 11.70
N GLU A 159 15.98 -21.81 11.54
CA GLU A 159 17.40 -21.43 11.50
C GLU A 159 18.09 -21.73 12.83
N VAL A 160 17.43 -21.43 13.96
CA VAL A 160 17.96 -21.73 15.28
C VAL A 160 17.98 -23.24 15.53
N ALA A 161 16.93 -23.96 15.13
CA ALA A 161 16.88 -25.42 15.23
C ALA A 161 18.00 -26.10 14.43
N TYR A 162 18.30 -25.60 13.23
CA TYR A 162 19.45 -26.02 12.43
C TYR A 162 20.79 -25.82 13.16
N GLN A 163 20.98 -24.68 13.84
CA GLN A 163 22.20 -24.45 14.63
C GLN A 163 22.30 -25.42 15.82
N PHE A 164 21.19 -25.75 16.48
CA PHE A 164 21.17 -26.78 17.53
C PHE A 164 21.54 -28.16 16.98
N GLY A 165 21.00 -28.53 15.82
CA GLY A 165 21.36 -29.77 15.12
C GLY A 165 22.87 -29.90 14.87
N ARG A 166 23.49 -28.87 14.29
CA ARG A 166 24.95 -28.84 14.07
C ARG A 166 25.74 -28.87 15.37
N ASN A 167 25.29 -28.14 16.38
CA ASN A 167 25.96 -28.09 17.67
C ASN A 167 25.94 -29.46 18.37
N ALA A 168 24.84 -30.21 18.28
CA ALA A 168 24.73 -31.54 18.88
C ALA A 168 25.73 -32.54 18.28
N ILE A 169 25.88 -32.56 16.94
CA ILE A 169 26.92 -33.36 16.27
C ILE A 169 28.32 -33.00 16.80
N ALA A 170 28.61 -31.70 16.91
CA ALA A 170 29.90 -31.21 17.40
C ALA A 170 30.15 -31.59 18.88
N LEU A 171 29.13 -31.49 19.73
CA LEU A 171 29.22 -31.84 21.16
C LEU A 171 29.48 -33.34 21.37
N LYS A 172 29.01 -34.20 20.47
CA LYS A 172 29.33 -35.63 20.46
C LYS A 172 30.73 -35.95 19.90
N GLY A 173 31.48 -34.95 19.44
CA GLY A 173 32.81 -35.13 18.86
C GLY A 173 32.80 -35.77 17.47
N ILE A 174 31.67 -35.74 16.76
CA ILE A 174 31.53 -36.30 15.42
C ILE A 174 32.02 -35.24 14.40
N PRO A 175 32.98 -35.56 13.52
CA PRO A 175 33.59 -34.58 12.62
C PRO A 175 32.68 -34.11 11.46
N GLU A 176 31.43 -34.56 11.40
CA GLU A 176 30.44 -34.23 10.36
C GLU A 176 29.51 -33.05 10.72
N HIS A 177 29.79 -32.27 11.77
CA HIS A 177 28.94 -31.15 12.22
C HIS A 177 28.79 -29.98 11.21
N LEU A 178 29.63 -29.96 10.16
CA LEU A 178 29.53 -29.02 9.04
C LEU A 178 28.83 -29.60 7.82
N THR A 179 28.53 -30.91 7.82
CA THR A 179 27.90 -31.60 6.69
C THR A 179 26.48 -31.11 6.41
N PRO A 180 25.59 -30.92 7.41
CA PRO A 180 24.28 -30.31 7.18
C PRO A 180 24.43 -28.84 6.82
N VAL A 181 23.83 -28.43 5.70
CA VAL A 181 23.84 -27.07 5.17
C VAL A 181 22.41 -26.59 4.98
N LEU A 182 22.06 -25.50 5.67
CA LEU A 182 20.79 -24.80 5.49
C LEU A 182 20.86 -23.84 4.29
N LYS A 183 19.92 -24.00 3.36
CA LYS A 183 19.60 -23.08 2.28
C LYS A 183 18.33 -22.31 2.66
N ILE A 184 18.34 -21.00 2.41
CA ILE A 184 17.23 -20.11 2.72
C ILE A 184 16.84 -19.39 1.43
N LYS A 185 15.56 -19.50 1.05
CA LYS A 185 15.00 -18.78 -0.09
C LYS A 185 14.94 -17.30 0.24
N GLU A 186 15.16 -16.44 -0.76
CA GLU A 186 14.79 -15.03 -0.59
C GLU A 186 13.26 -14.94 -0.48
N LEU A 187 12.78 -14.70 0.74
CA LEU A 187 11.36 -14.76 1.04
C LEU A 187 10.64 -13.51 0.52
N SER A 188 9.60 -13.74 -0.27
CA SER A 188 8.62 -12.69 -0.60
C SER A 188 7.90 -12.20 0.66
N VAL A 189 7.21 -11.06 0.57
CA VAL A 189 6.37 -10.57 1.67
C VAL A 189 5.32 -11.61 2.07
N ALA A 190 4.70 -12.28 1.09
CA ALA A 190 3.74 -13.36 1.30
C ALA A 190 4.37 -14.57 2.03
N ASP A 191 5.58 -14.99 1.63
CA ASP A 191 6.31 -16.08 2.31
C ASP A 191 6.61 -15.73 3.78
N LYS A 192 7.10 -14.51 4.04
CA LYS A 192 7.38 -14.02 5.40
C LYS A 192 6.12 -13.98 6.26
N LEU A 193 4.99 -13.59 5.67
CA LEU A 193 3.71 -13.51 6.37
C LEU A 193 3.18 -14.91 6.70
N ARG A 194 3.20 -15.84 5.74
CA ARG A 194 2.80 -17.24 5.95
C ARG A 194 3.59 -17.89 7.08
N LEU A 195 4.92 -17.74 7.07
CA LEU A 195 5.82 -18.30 8.08
C LEU A 195 5.65 -17.66 9.46
N LYS A 196 5.34 -16.36 9.54
CA LYS A 196 5.06 -15.66 10.81
C LYS A 196 3.69 -16.01 11.38
N LEU A 197 2.67 -16.11 10.54
CA LEU A 197 1.31 -16.42 10.96
C LEU A 197 1.19 -17.88 11.41
N GLY A 198 2.04 -18.79 10.89
CA GLY A 198 2.17 -20.19 11.31
C GLY A 198 0.84 -20.96 11.30
N ARG A 199 -0.16 -20.43 10.61
CA ARG A 199 -1.56 -20.80 10.69
C ARG A 199 -2.20 -20.36 9.38
N GLY A 200 -2.37 -21.30 8.46
CA GLY A 200 -3.51 -21.21 7.56
C GLY A 200 -4.79 -21.08 8.39
N PRO A 201 -5.91 -20.60 7.81
CA PRO A 201 -7.18 -20.63 8.51
C PRO A 201 -7.36 -22.02 9.12
N ALA A 202 -7.65 -22.10 10.42
CA ALA A 202 -7.85 -23.40 11.06
C ALA A 202 -8.87 -24.19 10.24
N ASP A 203 -8.70 -25.51 10.12
CA ASP A 203 -9.61 -26.37 9.36
C ASP A 203 -11.07 -25.94 9.60
N ASN A 204 -11.79 -25.65 8.52
CA ASN A 204 -13.18 -25.18 8.53
C ASN A 204 -13.42 -23.70 8.93
N ILE A 205 -12.43 -22.82 8.86
CA ILE A 205 -12.64 -21.37 8.88
C ILE A 205 -12.42 -20.84 7.48
N VAL A 206 -13.36 -20.06 6.95
CA VAL A 206 -13.22 -19.37 5.66
C VAL A 206 -13.41 -17.88 5.89
N SER A 207 -12.54 -17.07 5.31
CA SER A 207 -12.70 -15.62 5.28
C SER A 207 -12.80 -15.12 3.85
N ASP A 208 -13.66 -14.16 3.60
CA ASP A 208 -13.77 -13.47 2.31
C ASP A 208 -13.97 -11.96 2.53
N VAL A 209 -13.53 -11.17 1.56
CA VAL A 209 -13.82 -9.74 1.51
C VAL A 209 -14.69 -9.50 0.29
N SER A 210 -15.90 -9.00 0.53
CA SER A 210 -16.81 -8.54 -0.51
C SER A 210 -16.70 -7.02 -0.63
N ILE A 211 -16.75 -6.52 -1.86
CA ILE A 211 -16.85 -5.08 -2.13
C ILE A 211 -18.34 -4.77 -2.22
N LEU A 212 -18.82 -3.90 -1.34
CA LEU A 212 -20.16 -3.35 -1.46
C LEU A 212 -20.04 -2.06 -2.26
N GLU A 213 -20.47 -2.11 -3.52
CA GLU A 213 -20.74 -0.89 -4.27
C GLU A 213 -21.93 -0.20 -3.60
N SER A 214 -21.65 0.83 -2.83
CA SER A 214 -22.69 1.71 -2.32
C SER A 214 -23.33 2.40 -3.53
N ASP A 215 -24.62 2.17 -3.73
CA ASP A 215 -25.41 2.82 -4.78
C ASP A 215 -25.64 4.29 -4.39
N PHE A 216 -24.68 5.13 -4.78
CA PHE A 216 -24.70 6.57 -4.51
C PHE A 216 -25.55 7.36 -5.52
N SER A 217 -26.34 6.69 -6.37
CA SER A 217 -27.26 7.34 -7.31
C SER A 217 -28.27 8.29 -6.64
N SER A 218 -28.53 8.09 -5.33
CA SER A 218 -29.37 8.97 -4.51
C SER A 218 -28.71 10.30 -4.09
N TRP A 219 -27.38 10.42 -4.21
CA TRP A 219 -26.63 11.64 -3.96
C TRP A 219 -26.52 12.39 -5.29
N HIS A 220 -27.60 13.06 -5.69
CA HIS A 220 -27.66 13.90 -6.89
C HIS A 220 -26.71 15.12 -6.80
N ARG A 221 -25.38 14.93 -6.86
CA ARG A 221 -24.42 16.04 -7.04
C ARG A 221 -23.23 15.62 -7.89
N GLY A 222 -23.09 16.28 -9.04
CA GLY A 222 -21.80 16.45 -9.72
C GLY A 222 -20.93 17.39 -8.91
N ASP A 223 -20.52 16.95 -7.72
CA ASP A 223 -19.66 17.74 -6.85
C ASP A 223 -18.21 17.52 -7.28
N ASP A 224 -17.63 18.54 -7.91
CA ASP A 224 -16.25 18.49 -8.40
C ASP A 224 -15.23 18.37 -7.26
N THR A 225 -15.66 18.52 -6.01
CA THR A 225 -14.80 18.48 -4.83
C THR A 225 -14.76 17.11 -4.11
N VAL A 226 -15.41 16.07 -4.63
CA VAL A 226 -15.40 14.74 -3.99
C VAL A 226 -14.46 13.78 -4.71
N VAL A 227 -13.43 13.29 -3.99
CA VAL A 227 -12.55 12.21 -4.43
C VAL A 227 -13.24 10.87 -4.19
N ARG A 228 -13.75 10.26 -5.24
CA ARG A 228 -14.50 9.00 -5.18
C ARG A 228 -13.59 7.81 -5.45
N TYR A 229 -13.47 6.92 -4.47
CA TYR A 229 -12.77 5.66 -4.64
C TYR A 229 -13.74 4.57 -5.08
N SER A 230 -13.29 3.77 -6.04
CA SER A 230 -13.91 2.52 -6.47
C SER A 230 -12.98 1.37 -6.15
N ALA A 231 -13.52 0.18 -5.89
CA ALA A 231 -12.73 -1.01 -5.63
C ALA A 231 -13.15 -2.12 -6.59
N ARG A 232 -12.18 -2.91 -7.07
CA ARG A 232 -12.41 -4.13 -7.84
C ARG A 232 -11.57 -5.27 -7.28
N LYS A 233 -12.16 -6.46 -7.25
CA LYS A 233 -11.46 -7.69 -6.86
C LYS A 233 -10.63 -8.19 -8.04
N GLU A 234 -9.37 -8.49 -7.81
CA GLU A 234 -8.40 -9.04 -8.75
C GLU A 234 -7.78 -10.33 -8.18
N ASP A 235 -7.01 -11.06 -8.97
CA ASP A 235 -6.43 -12.36 -8.58
C ASP A 235 -5.47 -12.25 -7.37
N ASP A 236 -4.84 -11.10 -7.19
CA ASP A 236 -3.85 -10.79 -6.15
C ASP A 236 -4.37 -9.87 -5.03
N GLY A 237 -5.65 -9.48 -5.05
CA GLY A 237 -6.25 -8.68 -3.99
C GLY A 237 -7.40 -7.76 -4.40
N ILE A 238 -7.46 -6.59 -3.79
CA ILE A 238 -8.46 -5.55 -4.08
C ILE A 238 -7.72 -4.33 -4.62
N ARG A 239 -8.00 -3.97 -5.88
CA ARG A 239 -7.51 -2.74 -6.48
C ARG A 239 -8.46 -1.61 -6.20
N MET A 240 -7.97 -0.54 -5.59
CA MET A 240 -8.72 0.71 -5.43
C MET A 240 -8.28 1.74 -6.47
N SER A 241 -9.20 2.52 -7.00
CA SER A 241 -8.94 3.59 -7.97
C SER A 241 -9.82 4.79 -7.64
N TYR A 242 -9.26 5.99 -7.73
CA TYR A 242 -9.99 7.22 -7.43
C TYR A 242 -10.42 7.95 -8.70
N ARG A 243 -11.40 8.83 -8.55
CA ARG A 243 -11.75 9.88 -9.52
C ARG A 243 -12.07 11.17 -8.80
N LEU A 244 -11.57 12.29 -9.31
CA LEU A 244 -11.89 13.64 -8.85
C LEU A 244 -12.21 14.50 -10.08
N SER A 245 -13.47 14.92 -10.24
CA SER A 245 -13.88 15.68 -11.43
C SER A 245 -13.16 17.01 -11.57
N TYR A 246 -12.82 17.69 -10.46
CA TYR A 246 -12.00 18.90 -10.51
C TYR A 246 -10.61 18.63 -11.12
N LEU A 247 -9.99 17.48 -10.82
CA LEU A 247 -8.70 17.10 -11.40
C LEU A 247 -8.83 16.79 -12.90
N ASP A 248 -9.89 16.08 -13.30
CA ASP A 248 -10.23 15.84 -14.71
C ASP A 248 -10.36 17.18 -15.47
N LEU A 249 -11.08 18.15 -14.89
CA LEU A 249 -11.28 19.49 -15.44
C LEU A 249 -9.99 20.30 -15.48
N PHE A 250 -9.18 20.26 -14.41
CA PHE A 250 -7.88 20.93 -14.33
C PHE A 250 -6.92 20.41 -15.42
N HIS A 251 -6.83 19.10 -15.61
CA HIS A 251 -5.99 18.51 -16.66
C HIS A 251 -6.51 18.75 -18.08
N ALA A 252 -7.82 18.96 -18.24
CA ALA A 252 -8.41 19.39 -19.51
C ALA A 252 -8.15 20.88 -19.83
N GLY A 253 -7.56 21.64 -18.89
CA GLY A 253 -7.26 23.07 -19.06
C GLY A 253 -8.32 24.01 -18.51
N GLY A 254 -9.22 23.53 -17.64
CA GLY A 254 -10.27 24.33 -17.00
C GLY A 254 -11.53 24.51 -17.85
N PRO A 255 -12.38 25.52 -17.55
CA PRO A 255 -12.19 26.53 -16.51
C PRO A 255 -12.36 25.98 -15.09
N ILE A 256 -11.46 26.35 -14.18
CA ILE A 256 -11.63 26.10 -12.75
C ILE A 256 -12.36 27.26 -12.06
N ALA A 257 -13.12 26.94 -11.01
CA ALA A 257 -13.83 27.90 -10.16
C ALA A 257 -13.17 28.02 -8.77
N GLN A 258 -13.60 29.02 -7.99
CA GLN A 258 -13.17 29.15 -6.61
C GLN A 258 -13.77 28.05 -5.73
N LEU A 259 -12.96 27.47 -4.84
CA LEU A 259 -13.38 26.43 -3.91
C LEU A 259 -13.49 26.96 -2.48
N SER A 260 -14.47 26.43 -1.73
CA SER A 260 -14.65 26.74 -0.32
C SER A 260 -13.77 25.85 0.55
N TYR A 261 -13.04 26.48 1.48
CA TYR A 261 -12.19 25.80 2.46
C TYR A 261 -12.84 25.71 3.84
N LEU A 262 -14.18 25.87 3.92
CA LEU A 262 -14.95 25.75 5.15
C LEU A 262 -15.14 24.27 5.53
N SER A 263 -14.04 23.55 5.74
CA SER A 263 -14.01 22.16 6.18
C SER A 263 -13.11 22.03 7.42
N PRO A 264 -13.35 21.02 8.29
CA PRO A 264 -12.48 20.77 9.45
C PRO A 264 -11.03 20.44 9.07
N THR A 265 -10.81 19.98 7.83
CA THR A 265 -9.50 19.57 7.31
C THR A 265 -8.75 20.70 6.61
N PHE A 266 -9.34 21.90 6.49
CA PHE A 266 -8.78 23.02 5.72
C PHE A 266 -8.39 22.63 4.28
N CYS A 267 -9.11 21.67 3.71
CA CYS A 267 -8.96 21.18 2.34
C CYS A 267 -10.35 21.27 1.66
N PRO A 268 -10.44 21.66 0.39
CA PRO A 268 -11.73 21.79 -0.28
C PRO A 268 -12.29 20.42 -0.67
N PHE A 269 -11.46 19.38 -0.67
CA PHE A 269 -11.83 18.05 -1.12
C PHE A 269 -12.36 17.16 0.01
N GLN A 270 -13.29 16.29 -0.35
CA GLN A 270 -13.83 15.24 0.53
C GLN A 270 -13.51 13.86 -0.04
N TRP A 271 -13.29 12.87 0.82
CA TRP A 271 -12.97 11.51 0.41
C TRP A 271 -14.16 10.60 0.62
N ASP A 272 -14.51 9.86 -0.43
CA ASP A 272 -15.54 8.84 -0.40
C ASP A 272 -14.89 7.48 -0.70
N PHE A 273 -14.95 6.57 0.28
CA PHE A 273 -14.33 5.25 0.21
C PHE A 273 -15.39 4.16 0.04
N PRO A 274 -15.13 3.12 -0.77
CA PRO A 274 -16.04 2.00 -0.89
C PRO A 274 -16.11 1.23 0.43
N THR A 275 -17.24 0.58 0.67
CA THR A 275 -17.40 -0.28 1.85
C THR A 275 -16.84 -1.67 1.57
N LEU A 276 -15.90 -2.12 2.41
CA LEU A 276 -15.38 -3.48 2.38
C LEU A 276 -16.08 -4.31 3.47
N ASP A 277 -16.79 -5.36 3.05
CA ASP A 277 -17.52 -6.26 3.93
C ASP A 277 -16.69 -7.53 4.18
N PHE A 278 -16.17 -7.66 5.40
CA PHE A 278 -15.35 -8.79 5.81
C PHE A 278 -16.23 -9.89 6.41
N LYS A 279 -16.22 -11.06 5.78
CA LYS A 279 -17.03 -12.21 6.16
C LYS A 279 -16.14 -13.31 6.70
N VAL A 280 -16.51 -13.86 7.85
CA VAL A 280 -15.88 -15.05 8.43
C VAL A 280 -16.94 -16.12 8.61
N LEU A 281 -16.75 -17.25 7.93
CA LEU A 281 -17.50 -18.47 8.17
C LEU A 281 -16.71 -19.35 9.13
N ASN A 282 -17.23 -19.53 10.34
CA ASN A 282 -16.69 -20.46 11.32
C ASN A 282 -17.45 -21.79 11.28
N ASN A 283 -16.94 -22.75 10.53
CA ASN A 283 -17.44 -24.13 10.51
C ASN A 283 -16.60 -25.06 11.41
N SER A 284 -15.87 -24.47 12.37
CA SER A 284 -15.12 -25.21 13.39
C SER A 284 -15.94 -25.36 14.68
N PRO A 285 -15.67 -26.38 15.52
CA PRO A 285 -16.35 -26.53 16.81
C PRO A 285 -15.85 -25.55 17.89
N LYS A 286 -15.00 -24.58 17.53
CA LYS A 286 -14.39 -23.64 18.46
C LYS A 286 -15.04 -22.27 18.34
N THR A 287 -15.24 -21.61 19.46
CA THR A 287 -15.57 -20.18 19.47
C THR A 287 -14.40 -19.37 18.95
N LEU A 288 -14.66 -18.48 18.00
CA LEU A 288 -13.69 -17.51 17.50
C LEU A 288 -13.97 -16.14 18.07
N PHE A 289 -12.89 -15.37 18.25
CA PHE A 289 -12.96 -13.97 18.59
C PHE A 289 -12.19 -13.19 17.52
N LEU A 290 -12.88 -12.31 16.79
CA LEU A 290 -12.25 -11.46 15.79
C LEU A 290 -11.64 -10.25 16.52
N THR A 291 -10.31 -10.20 16.59
CA THR A 291 -9.58 -9.11 17.25
C THR A 291 -9.24 -7.98 16.30
N GLU A 292 -8.80 -8.33 15.10
CA GLU A 292 -8.27 -7.39 14.12
C GLU A 292 -8.51 -7.90 12.70
N VAL A 293 -8.67 -6.96 11.78
CA VAL A 293 -8.63 -7.19 10.33
C VAL A 293 -7.50 -6.32 9.81
N ILE A 294 -6.51 -6.94 9.18
CA ILE A 294 -5.32 -6.26 8.66
C ILE A 294 -5.39 -6.28 7.14
N PHE A 295 -5.29 -5.11 6.52
CA PHE A 295 -5.14 -4.96 5.09
C PHE A 295 -3.68 -4.60 4.78
N ASP A 296 -2.98 -5.49 4.08
CA ASP A 296 -1.64 -5.20 3.59
C ASP A 296 -1.73 -4.44 2.27
N ILE A 297 -1.12 -3.26 2.23
CA ILE A 297 -1.03 -2.44 1.01
C ILE A 297 0.13 -2.99 0.18
N VAL A 298 -0.21 -3.76 -0.86
CA VAL A 298 0.79 -4.31 -1.80
C VAL A 298 1.51 -3.19 -2.56
N GLU A 299 0.74 -2.20 -3.03
CA GLU A 299 1.25 -1.07 -3.78
C GLU A 299 0.37 0.16 -3.53
N SER A 300 0.99 1.34 -3.46
CA SER A 300 0.31 2.64 -3.46
C SER A 300 1.10 3.60 -4.32
N ARG A 301 0.45 4.19 -5.33
CA ARG A 301 1.08 5.10 -6.28
C ARG A 301 0.54 6.52 -6.07
N PRO A 302 1.34 7.43 -5.52
CA PRO A 302 0.97 8.84 -5.44
C PRO A 302 0.90 9.47 -6.84
N ASP A 303 -0.05 10.39 -7.02
CA ASP A 303 -0.12 11.25 -8.20
C ASP A 303 0.67 12.54 -7.94
N TYR A 304 1.76 12.71 -8.67
CA TYR A 304 2.65 13.87 -8.57
C TYR A 304 2.33 14.96 -9.59
N GLN A 305 1.22 14.86 -10.31
CA GLN A 305 0.85 15.90 -11.26
C GLN A 305 0.55 17.22 -10.53
N PRO A 306 0.90 18.37 -11.14
CA PRO A 306 0.54 19.68 -10.63
C PRO A 306 -0.95 19.82 -10.36
N LEU A 307 -1.29 20.42 -9.22
CA LEU A 307 -2.65 20.76 -8.86
C LEU A 307 -2.65 22.02 -7.99
N PHE A 308 -3.42 23.03 -8.40
CA PHE A 308 -3.70 24.17 -7.55
C PHE A 308 -5.19 24.50 -7.59
N THR A 309 -5.63 25.25 -6.58
CA THR A 309 -6.99 25.75 -6.46
C THR A 309 -6.97 27.25 -6.23
N VAL A 310 -8.12 27.88 -6.45
CA VAL A 310 -8.37 29.25 -6.04
C VAL A 310 -9.28 29.21 -4.83
N LYS A 311 -8.83 29.70 -3.68
CA LYS A 311 -9.63 29.71 -2.46
C LYS A 311 -10.63 30.86 -2.49
N ARG A 312 -11.89 30.54 -2.24
CA ARG A 312 -12.97 31.52 -2.11
C ARG A 312 -12.80 32.32 -0.82
N ASP A 313 -12.83 33.64 -0.92
CA ASP A 313 -12.86 34.52 0.25
C ASP A 313 -14.28 34.65 0.81
N VAL A 314 -14.70 33.66 1.61
CA VAL A 314 -16.05 33.63 2.19
C VAL A 314 -16.26 34.69 3.28
N GLN A 315 -15.18 35.25 3.82
CA GLN A 315 -15.24 36.21 4.94
C GLN A 315 -14.90 37.65 4.51
N GLN A 316 -14.70 37.89 3.21
CA GLN A 316 -14.29 39.19 2.65
C GLN A 316 -13.06 39.79 3.37
N ARG A 317 -12.14 38.92 3.81
CA ARG A 317 -10.92 39.34 4.53
C ARG A 317 -9.79 39.78 3.60
N TYR A 318 -9.86 39.36 2.35
CA TYR A 318 -8.82 39.50 1.33
C TYR A 318 -9.43 40.13 0.06
N ALA A 319 -10.32 41.11 0.24
CA ALA A 319 -10.92 41.84 -0.88
C ALA A 319 -9.82 42.46 -1.75
N GLY A 320 -9.86 42.20 -3.05
CA GLY A 320 -8.83 42.63 -3.99
C GLY A 320 -7.62 41.69 -4.10
N GLU A 321 -7.65 40.53 -3.45
CA GLU A 321 -6.60 39.50 -3.57
C GLU A 321 -7.16 38.17 -4.12
N LEU A 322 -6.34 37.47 -4.90
CA LEU A 322 -6.55 36.07 -5.26
C LEU A 322 -5.68 35.18 -4.39
N LEU A 323 -6.31 34.23 -3.70
CA LEU A 323 -5.59 33.24 -2.90
C LEU A 323 -5.44 31.94 -3.68
N LEU A 324 -4.25 31.70 -4.24
CA LEU A 324 -3.90 30.43 -4.84
C LEU A 324 -3.37 29.47 -3.76
N VAL A 325 -3.78 28.22 -3.83
CA VAL A 325 -3.32 27.15 -2.93
C VAL A 325 -2.80 25.99 -3.78
N ASN A 326 -1.59 25.53 -3.52
CA ASN A 326 -1.00 24.35 -4.11
C ASN A 326 -1.51 23.11 -3.37
N GLU A 327 -2.40 22.36 -4.02
CA GLU A 327 -2.91 21.08 -3.49
C GLU A 327 -2.12 19.88 -4.05
N GLY A 328 -1.12 20.16 -4.90
CA GLY A 328 -0.23 19.17 -5.50
C GLY A 328 1.01 18.88 -4.66
N TRP A 329 1.81 17.94 -5.13
CA TRP A 329 3.02 17.46 -4.44
C TRP A 329 4.31 18.13 -4.91
N CYS A 330 4.23 19.06 -5.87
CA CYS A 330 5.39 19.73 -6.43
C CYS A 330 5.23 21.25 -6.40
N ASP A 331 6.35 21.96 -6.24
CA ASP A 331 6.40 23.40 -6.44
C ASP A 331 6.04 23.75 -7.89
N LEU A 332 5.20 24.76 -8.05
CA LEU A 332 4.91 25.37 -9.34
C LEU A 332 5.81 26.59 -9.51
N VAL A 333 6.33 26.80 -10.71
CA VAL A 333 7.26 27.89 -11.03
C VAL A 333 6.83 28.62 -12.29
N ASP A 334 7.32 29.85 -12.42
CA ASP A 334 7.10 30.73 -13.58
C ASP A 334 5.60 30.91 -13.90
N LEU A 335 4.78 31.10 -12.85
CA LEU A 335 3.35 31.27 -13.00
C LEU A 335 3.06 32.66 -13.59
N THR A 336 2.23 32.69 -14.63
CA THR A 336 1.70 33.92 -15.22
C THR A 336 0.19 33.88 -15.19
N ILE A 337 -0.41 34.76 -14.40
CA ILE A 337 -1.86 34.88 -14.20
C ILE A 337 -2.34 35.98 -15.14
N SER A 338 -2.97 35.60 -16.25
CA SER A 338 -3.45 36.52 -17.29
C SER A 338 -4.97 36.57 -17.30
N PHE A 339 -5.56 37.77 -17.24
CA PHE A 339 -7.01 37.90 -17.09
C PHE A 339 -7.62 39.18 -17.66
N ASN A 340 -8.94 39.14 -17.82
CA ASN A 340 -9.80 40.28 -18.01
C ASN A 340 -10.75 40.41 -16.82
N LEU A 341 -11.05 41.65 -16.44
CA LEU A 341 -12.08 41.98 -15.47
C LEU A 341 -13.38 42.31 -16.22
N LEU A 342 -14.45 41.63 -15.84
CA LEU A 342 -15.74 41.71 -16.50
C LEU A 342 -16.82 42.14 -15.50
N PRO A 343 -17.68 43.11 -15.86
CA PRO A 343 -18.74 43.56 -14.97
C PRO A 343 -19.85 42.50 -14.85
N GLY A 344 -20.35 42.28 -13.64
CA GLY A 344 -21.42 41.33 -13.34
C GLY A 344 -20.96 39.88 -13.22
N GLU A 345 -21.92 39.02 -12.86
CA GLU A 345 -21.76 37.57 -12.82
C GLU A 345 -21.91 36.99 -14.24
N ILE A 346 -20.86 36.35 -14.75
CA ILE A 346 -20.87 35.70 -16.06
C ILE A 346 -21.07 34.20 -15.89
N SER A 347 -22.10 33.66 -16.54
CA SER A 347 -22.35 32.22 -16.52
C SER A 347 -21.22 31.44 -17.21
N GLU A 348 -20.87 30.31 -16.62
CA GLU A 348 -19.72 29.41 -16.82
C GLU A 348 -19.26 29.06 -18.26
N SER A 349 -19.95 29.48 -19.31
CA SER A 349 -19.69 29.03 -20.70
C SER A 349 -18.75 29.92 -21.54
N ILE A 350 -18.27 31.06 -21.05
CA ILE A 350 -17.42 31.97 -21.85
C ILE A 350 -16.27 32.53 -21.00
N VAL A 351 -15.14 31.82 -20.94
CA VAL A 351 -13.86 32.43 -20.55
C VAL A 351 -13.41 33.30 -21.72
N PRO A 352 -13.03 34.57 -21.51
CA PRO A 352 -12.47 35.39 -22.57
C PRO A 352 -11.25 34.70 -23.17
N ASP A 353 -11.24 34.54 -24.49
CA ASP A 353 -10.01 34.17 -25.18
C ASP A 353 -9.06 35.37 -25.27
N SER A 354 -7.77 35.08 -25.37
CA SER A 354 -6.68 36.06 -25.54
C SER A 354 -7.00 37.08 -26.66
N PRO A 355 -6.66 38.38 -26.50
CA PRO A 355 -5.72 38.92 -25.50
C PRO A 355 -6.33 39.25 -24.14
N TYR A 356 -5.58 38.91 -23.09
CA TYR A 356 -5.84 39.36 -21.72
C TYR A 356 -5.24 40.75 -21.49
N ARG A 357 -5.97 41.63 -20.79
CA ARG A 357 -5.53 43.00 -20.51
C ARG A 357 -4.54 43.11 -19.35
N HIS A 358 -4.66 42.21 -18.38
CA HIS A 358 -3.86 42.21 -17.17
C HIS A 358 -3.05 40.92 -17.08
N SER A 359 -1.86 41.03 -16.50
CA SER A 359 -0.96 39.90 -16.29
C SER A 359 -0.15 40.12 -15.02
N ILE A 360 -0.09 39.10 -14.16
CA ILE A 360 0.70 39.10 -12.94
C ILE A 360 1.64 37.90 -12.95
N PHE A 361 2.91 38.15 -12.68
CA PHE A 361 3.93 37.11 -12.57
C PHE A 361 4.13 36.68 -11.12
N LEU A 362 4.06 35.38 -10.87
CA LEU A 362 4.37 34.76 -9.59
C LEU A 362 5.51 33.74 -9.82
N PRO A 363 6.72 33.99 -9.32
CA PRO A 363 7.88 33.15 -9.63
C PRO A 363 7.73 31.71 -9.13
N GLN A 364 7.05 31.52 -8.01
CA GLN A 364 6.88 30.22 -7.38
C GLN A 364 5.62 30.16 -6.53
N LEU A 365 4.94 29.01 -6.54
CA LEU A 365 3.85 28.65 -5.65
C LEU A 365 4.17 27.29 -5.01
N SER A 366 4.59 27.31 -3.75
CA SER A 366 4.89 26.09 -2.97
C SER A 366 3.72 25.60 -2.13
N ASP A 367 3.07 26.51 -1.39
CA ASP A 367 1.96 26.19 -0.48
C ASP A 367 0.75 27.07 -0.79
N GLN A 368 0.87 28.37 -0.56
CA GLN A 368 -0.17 29.33 -0.94
C GLN A 368 0.45 30.69 -1.31
N ALA A 369 -0.25 31.46 -2.12
CA ALA A 369 0.13 32.83 -2.46
C ALA A 369 -1.11 33.74 -2.50
N GLN A 370 -1.00 34.89 -1.84
CA GLN A 370 -1.93 36.01 -1.97
C GLN A 370 -1.44 36.90 -3.10
N ILE A 371 -2.28 37.09 -4.11
CA ILE A 371 -1.97 37.88 -5.30
C ILE A 371 -2.86 39.11 -5.30
N ASP A 372 -2.25 40.27 -5.11
CA ASP A 372 -2.93 41.56 -5.21
C ASP A 372 -3.35 41.84 -6.65
N ILE A 373 -4.66 42.01 -6.87
CA ILE A 373 -5.25 42.38 -8.16
C ILE A 373 -5.83 43.80 -8.17
N THR A 374 -5.68 44.56 -7.08
CA THR A 374 -6.23 45.93 -6.96
C THR A 374 -5.71 46.86 -8.04
N GLN A 375 -4.43 46.73 -8.43
CA GLN A 375 -3.85 47.52 -9.52
C GLN A 375 -4.59 47.31 -10.85
N ALA A 376 -5.07 46.09 -11.13
CA ALA A 376 -5.84 45.80 -12.35
C ALA A 376 -7.19 46.53 -12.33
N PHE A 377 -7.84 46.60 -11.17
CA PHE A 377 -9.08 47.36 -10.97
C PHE A 377 -8.85 48.87 -11.13
N GLU A 378 -7.78 49.42 -10.57
CA GLU A 378 -7.43 50.84 -10.73
C GLU A 378 -7.19 51.21 -12.19
N GLN A 379 -6.49 50.36 -12.94
CA GLN A 379 -6.27 50.53 -14.38
C GLN A 379 -7.56 50.52 -15.20
N GLU A 380 -8.63 49.92 -14.67
CA GLU A 380 -9.95 49.90 -15.28
C GLU A 380 -10.91 50.97 -14.75
N GLY A 381 -10.42 51.88 -13.91
CA GLY A 381 -11.16 53.06 -13.44
C GLY A 381 -11.79 52.92 -12.06
N VAL A 382 -11.58 51.81 -11.36
CA VAL A 382 -12.08 51.64 -9.98
C VAL A 382 -11.23 52.47 -9.02
N ASN A 383 -11.88 53.27 -8.18
CA ASN A 383 -11.22 54.09 -7.17
C ASN A 383 -11.00 53.29 -5.87
N ILE A 384 -9.97 52.43 -5.86
CA ILE A 384 -9.62 51.57 -4.72
C ILE A 384 -9.33 52.39 -3.45
N ALA A 385 -8.55 53.47 -3.56
CA ALA A 385 -8.27 54.35 -2.42
C ALA A 385 -9.55 54.97 -1.83
N GLY A 386 -10.50 55.35 -2.69
CA GLY A 386 -11.83 55.81 -2.27
C GLY A 386 -12.63 54.73 -1.54
N LEU A 387 -12.65 53.50 -2.05
CA LEU A 387 -13.35 52.37 -1.43
C LEU A 387 -12.75 52.03 -0.05
N ILE A 388 -11.42 52.03 0.08
CA ILE A 388 -10.73 51.84 1.38
C ILE A 388 -11.09 52.97 2.36
N SER A 389 -11.19 54.20 1.88
CA SER A 389 -11.62 55.33 2.72
C SER A 389 -13.05 55.14 3.22
N LEU A 390 -13.98 54.67 2.37
CA LEU A 390 -15.34 54.35 2.77
C LEU A 390 -15.40 53.19 3.76
N SER A 391 -14.63 52.12 3.55
CA SER A 391 -14.63 50.93 4.43
C SER A 391 -14.12 51.22 5.84
N ASN A 392 -13.26 52.22 5.98
CA ASN A 392 -12.74 52.68 7.28
C ASN A 392 -13.70 53.63 8.02
N GLY A 393 -14.79 54.06 7.38
CA GLY A 393 -15.80 54.90 7.99
C GLY A 393 -16.66 54.16 9.01
N GLN A 394 -17.39 54.92 9.83
CA GLN A 394 -18.28 54.38 10.87
C GLN A 394 -19.61 55.10 10.90
N TRP A 395 -20.67 54.37 11.22
CA TRP A 395 -21.98 54.94 11.48
C TRP A 395 -21.99 55.65 12.84
N GLU A 396 -22.34 56.93 12.84
CA GLU A 396 -22.60 57.70 14.08
C GLU A 396 -24.04 57.48 14.54
N ASP A 397 -24.98 57.41 13.59
CA ASP A 397 -26.39 57.10 13.80
C ASP A 397 -26.98 56.37 12.57
N LYS A 398 -28.32 56.30 12.44
CA LYS A 398 -28.99 55.58 11.34
C LYS A 398 -28.91 56.27 9.98
N GLU A 399 -28.58 57.57 9.94
CA GLU A 399 -28.59 58.37 8.72
C GLU A 399 -27.22 58.98 8.41
N THR A 400 -26.33 59.03 9.39
CA THR A 400 -25.03 59.71 9.30
C THR A 400 -23.87 58.71 9.33
N PHE A 401 -23.13 58.66 8.24
CA PHE A 401 -21.88 57.92 8.10
C PHE A 401 -20.69 58.87 8.15
N VAL A 402 -19.67 58.54 8.95
CA VAL A 402 -18.49 59.38 9.16
C VAL A 402 -17.28 58.71 8.52
N ILE A 403 -16.69 59.37 7.53
CA ILE A 403 -15.45 58.98 6.87
C ILE A 403 -14.29 59.69 7.58
N GLN A 404 -13.26 58.94 7.96
CA GLN A 404 -12.05 59.49 8.56
C GLN A 404 -10.95 59.55 7.50
N SER A 405 -10.40 60.75 7.29
CA SER A 405 -9.28 60.97 6.38
C SER A 405 -7.94 60.72 7.10
N THR A 406 -6.90 60.38 6.34
CA THR A 406 -5.55 60.15 6.86
C THR A 406 -4.90 61.38 7.48
N ASP A 407 -5.40 62.58 7.17
CA ASP A 407 -4.94 63.87 7.72
C ASP A 407 -5.65 64.26 9.04
N GLY A 408 -6.53 63.39 9.56
CA GLY A 408 -7.30 63.64 10.79
C GLY A 408 -8.55 64.50 10.59
N SER A 409 -8.87 64.89 9.34
CA SER A 409 -10.18 65.46 9.02
C SER A 409 -11.25 64.37 8.97
N SER A 410 -12.50 64.76 9.22
CA SER A 410 -13.66 63.85 9.09
C SER A 410 -14.72 64.47 8.20
N GLU A 411 -15.37 63.64 7.41
CA GLU A 411 -16.47 64.01 6.54
C GLU A 411 -17.72 63.23 6.96
N LYS A 412 -18.85 63.92 7.09
CA LYS A 412 -20.15 63.32 7.39
C LYS A 412 -20.99 63.27 6.13
N ILE A 413 -21.49 62.09 5.78
CA ILE A 413 -22.34 61.87 4.61
C ILE A 413 -23.59 61.07 4.98
N SER A 414 -24.65 61.20 4.18
CA SER A 414 -25.87 60.40 4.37
C SER A 414 -25.70 58.98 3.81
N SER A 415 -26.60 58.06 4.21
CA SER A 415 -26.68 56.71 3.62
C SER A 415 -26.79 56.74 2.09
N THR A 416 -27.65 57.60 1.53
CA THR A 416 -27.80 57.74 0.07
C THR A 416 -26.55 58.30 -0.60
N ALA A 417 -25.82 59.19 0.08
CA ALA A 417 -24.56 59.72 -0.44
C ALA A 417 -23.43 58.68 -0.39
N LEU A 418 -23.43 57.78 0.60
CA LEU A 418 -22.52 56.65 0.67
C LEU A 418 -22.75 55.71 -0.51
N GLU A 419 -23.98 55.24 -0.73
CA GLU A 419 -24.35 54.36 -1.86
C GLU A 419 -23.98 54.99 -3.21
N ALA A 420 -24.23 56.30 -3.38
CA ALA A 420 -23.87 57.01 -4.60
C ALA A 420 -22.34 57.07 -4.83
N ARG A 421 -21.55 57.23 -3.76
CA ARG A 421 -20.07 57.23 -3.83
C ARG A 421 -19.51 55.85 -4.09
N GLU A 422 -20.03 54.81 -3.44
CA GLU A 422 -19.64 53.42 -3.70
C GLU A 422 -19.84 53.09 -5.18
N LYS A 423 -21.02 53.41 -5.72
CA LYS A 423 -21.33 53.24 -7.14
C LYS A 423 -20.41 54.04 -8.05
N GLN A 424 -20.10 55.28 -7.70
CA GLN A 424 -19.16 56.11 -8.44
C GLN A 424 -17.74 55.53 -8.43
N TYR A 425 -17.29 55.00 -7.28
CA TYR A 425 -15.94 54.44 -7.13
C TYR A 425 -15.77 53.09 -7.80
N LEU A 426 -16.84 52.30 -7.92
CA LEU A 426 -16.85 51.03 -8.67
C LEU A 426 -17.00 51.22 -10.19
N ASP A 427 -17.37 52.40 -10.65
CA ASP A 427 -17.56 52.75 -12.07
C ASP A 427 -18.44 51.72 -12.80
N ARG A 428 -17.88 50.94 -13.74
CA ARG A 428 -18.59 49.93 -14.52
C ARG A 428 -18.95 48.66 -13.74
N PHE A 429 -18.46 48.51 -12.50
CA PHE A 429 -18.73 47.37 -11.62
C PHE A 429 -19.83 47.68 -10.58
N SER A 430 -20.80 48.53 -10.95
CA SER A 430 -21.76 49.17 -10.03
C SER A 430 -22.70 48.25 -9.23
N ASP A 431 -22.73 46.95 -9.53
CA ASP A 431 -23.57 45.97 -8.84
C ASP A 431 -22.79 45.19 -7.75
N ASN A 432 -21.59 45.65 -7.39
CA ASN A 432 -20.67 45.00 -6.43
C ASN A 432 -20.34 43.55 -6.81
N VAL A 433 -20.50 43.18 -8.08
CA VAL A 433 -20.21 41.84 -8.57
C VAL A 433 -19.46 41.98 -9.88
N GLY A 434 -18.36 41.24 -9.98
CA GLY A 434 -17.70 41.06 -11.26
C GLY A 434 -17.04 39.70 -11.36
N THR A 435 -16.54 39.43 -12.56
CA THR A 435 -15.94 38.15 -12.90
C THR A 435 -14.53 38.33 -13.42
N LEU A 436 -13.58 37.60 -12.84
CA LEU A 436 -12.23 37.45 -13.34
C LEU A 436 -12.20 36.24 -14.29
N GLY A 437 -12.03 36.50 -15.58
CA GLY A 437 -11.91 35.46 -16.60
C GLY A 437 -10.52 35.46 -17.20
N GLY A 438 -9.83 34.32 -17.15
CA GLY A 438 -8.42 34.27 -17.51
C GLY A 438 -7.83 32.87 -17.62
N GLU A 439 -6.50 32.83 -17.67
CA GLU A 439 -5.72 31.61 -17.57
C GLU A 439 -4.50 31.80 -16.68
N ILE A 440 -4.05 30.71 -16.07
CA ILE A 440 -2.78 30.64 -15.35
C ILE A 440 -1.90 29.68 -16.12
N SER A 441 -0.81 30.20 -16.70
CA SER A 441 0.26 29.36 -17.27
C SER A 441 1.33 29.12 -16.22
N PHE A 442 1.87 27.91 -16.14
CA PHE A 442 2.87 27.53 -15.13
C PHE A 442 3.71 26.34 -15.60
N ALA A 443 4.84 26.11 -14.96
CA ALA A 443 5.61 24.88 -15.06
C ALA A 443 5.75 24.22 -13.68
N SER A 444 6.11 22.94 -13.64
CA SER A 444 6.53 22.29 -12.39
C SER A 444 8.03 22.47 -12.17
N ALA A 445 8.47 22.56 -10.91
CA ALA A 445 9.90 22.64 -10.59
C ALA A 445 10.70 21.43 -11.10
N SER A 446 10.04 20.27 -11.24
CA SER A 446 10.62 19.05 -11.82
C SER A 446 10.75 19.08 -13.34
N ALA A 447 9.97 19.93 -14.03
CA ALA A 447 9.95 20.07 -15.48
C ALA A 447 9.76 21.55 -15.89
N PRO A 448 10.73 22.44 -15.61
CA PRO A 448 10.58 23.90 -15.75
C PRO A 448 10.45 24.39 -17.22
N ARG A 449 10.56 23.48 -18.20
CA ARG A 449 10.38 23.79 -19.63
C ARG A 449 9.04 23.31 -20.20
N GLU A 450 8.25 22.60 -19.40
CA GLU A 450 6.95 22.07 -19.80
C GLU A 450 5.85 22.94 -19.20
N PHE A 451 5.44 23.94 -19.97
CA PHE A 451 4.36 24.83 -19.56
C PHE A 451 2.99 24.18 -19.78
N ARG A 452 2.13 24.33 -18.77
CA ARG A 452 0.71 23.99 -18.80
C ARG A 452 -0.09 25.27 -18.57
N SER A 453 -1.32 25.30 -19.05
CA SER A 453 -2.25 26.40 -18.75
C SER A 453 -3.58 25.85 -18.27
N VAL A 454 -4.17 26.55 -17.31
CA VAL A 454 -5.51 26.26 -16.79
C VAL A 454 -6.31 27.55 -16.82
N LYS A 455 -7.41 27.52 -17.58
CA LYS A 455 -8.40 28.60 -17.60
C LYS A 455 -9.12 28.68 -16.26
N PHE A 456 -9.59 29.85 -15.91
CA PHE A 456 -10.40 30.07 -14.71
C PHE A 456 -11.53 31.05 -14.98
N LEU A 457 -12.57 30.94 -14.16
CA LEU A 457 -13.66 31.91 -14.07
C LEU A 457 -13.99 32.10 -12.59
N LEU A 458 -13.68 33.28 -12.06
CA LEU A 458 -13.72 33.54 -10.62
C LEU A 458 -14.66 34.72 -10.35
N LEU A 459 -15.66 34.49 -9.50
CA LEU A 459 -16.54 35.54 -9.04
C LEU A 459 -15.83 36.37 -7.96
N PHE A 460 -15.98 37.68 -8.02
CA PHE A 460 -15.58 38.58 -6.95
C PHE A 460 -16.77 39.48 -6.56
N ILE A 461 -16.86 39.77 -5.27
CA ILE A 461 -17.95 40.53 -4.63
C ILE A 461 -17.32 41.62 -3.76
#